data_AF-A0A973D433-F1
#
_entry.id   AF-A0A973D433-F1
#
_cell.length_a   1.000
_cell.length_b   1.000
_cell.length_c   1.000
_cell.angle_alpha   90.00
_cell.angle_beta   90.00
_cell.angle_gamma   90.00
#
_symmetry.space_group_name_H-M   'P 1'
#
loop_
_entity.id
_entity.type
_entity.pdbx_description
1 polymer ?
#
loop_
_entity_poly.entity_id
_entity_poly.type
_entity_poly.pdbx_seq_one_letter_code
_entity_poly.pdbx_strand_id
1 'polypeptide(L)'
;MNGSLLISLLCFATAGEMSEVEGTRPKPTNIVYILADDLGYRELGSYGQQKIRTPRLDRLAAEGMRFMQHYSGAPVCASSRCVLMTGLHCGHSLVRNNWENGGWGENQPEGQYPLPAGTLTMARMLQDGGYATGVFGKWGLGGPGTTGAPENQGFDTSCIVNCQRKAHNFYPNHLWKNGDKMVLPGNGWFKAHQKIDEPLATEEEYYQRYLGETYSPDVFL
;
A
#
# COMPACT_ATOMS: atom_id res chain seq x y z
N MET A 1 64.49 46.21 -17.66
CA MET A 1 65.02 44.82 -17.67
C MET A 1 64.19 44.03 -16.67
N ASN A 2 63.10 43.42 -17.12
CA ASN A 2 62.16 42.68 -16.27
C ASN A 2 62.39 41.19 -16.51
N GLY A 3 63.01 40.51 -15.55
CA GLY A 3 63.15 39.05 -15.57
C GLY A 3 61.95 38.41 -14.88
N SER A 4 61.13 37.66 -15.63
CA SER A 4 60.10 36.78 -15.06
C SER A 4 60.67 35.36 -14.98
N LEU A 5 60.69 34.81 -13.77
CA LEU A 5 61.12 33.44 -13.46
C LEU A 5 59.92 32.49 -13.63
N LEU A 6 59.97 31.62 -14.64
CA LEU A 6 58.99 30.53 -14.85
C LEU A 6 59.45 29.30 -14.06
N ILE A 7 58.72 28.94 -13.01
CA ILE A 7 58.88 27.66 -12.31
C ILE A 7 57.95 26.65 -13.00
N SER A 8 58.53 25.74 -13.76
CA SER A 8 57.83 24.57 -14.32
C SER A 8 57.76 23.48 -13.25
N LEU A 9 56.59 23.26 -12.67
CA LEU A 9 56.33 22.13 -11.77
C LEU A 9 56.09 20.87 -12.64
N LEU A 10 57.08 19.99 -12.78
CA LEU A 10 56.87 18.65 -13.32
C LEU A 10 56.22 17.80 -12.22
N CYS A 11 54.90 17.59 -12.31
CA CYS A 11 54.23 16.52 -11.57
C CYS A 11 54.54 15.18 -12.24
N PHE A 12 55.37 14.35 -11.61
CA PHE A 12 55.46 12.93 -11.94
C PHE A 12 54.15 12.25 -11.53
N ALA A 13 53.25 12.06 -12.49
CA ALA A 13 52.11 11.17 -12.31
C ALA A 13 52.62 9.73 -12.38
N THR A 14 52.81 9.09 -11.22
CA THR A 14 52.95 7.64 -11.17
C THR A 14 51.62 7.03 -11.59
N ALA A 15 51.59 6.39 -12.75
CA ALA A 15 50.49 5.55 -13.19
C ALA A 15 50.42 4.32 -12.26
N GLY A 16 49.77 4.48 -11.11
CA GLY A 16 49.27 3.36 -10.35
C GLY A 16 48.07 2.80 -11.10
N GLU A 17 48.13 1.53 -11.50
CA GLU A 17 46.95 0.79 -11.92
C GLU A 17 45.94 0.84 -10.76
N MET A 18 44.94 1.70 -10.88
CA MET A 18 43.74 1.59 -10.07
C MET A 18 43.04 0.31 -10.53
N SER A 19 43.24 -0.77 -9.78
CA SER A 19 42.32 -1.89 -9.86
C SER A 19 40.94 -1.38 -9.47
N GLU A 20 40.02 -1.38 -10.42
CA GLU A 20 38.59 -1.31 -10.10
C GLU A 20 38.31 -2.50 -9.20
N VAL A 21 38.20 -2.24 -7.90
CA VAL A 21 37.52 -3.17 -7.00
C VAL A 21 36.08 -3.15 -7.51
N GLU A 22 35.69 -4.17 -8.29
CA GLU A 22 34.29 -4.53 -8.50
C GLU A 22 33.71 -4.85 -7.12
N GLY A 23 33.36 -3.79 -6.39
CA GLY A 23 32.61 -3.88 -5.16
C GLY A 23 31.29 -4.49 -5.56
N THR A 24 31.10 -5.77 -5.23
CA THR A 24 29.82 -6.45 -5.36
C THR A 24 28.79 -5.57 -4.69
N ARG A 25 28.00 -4.82 -5.47
CA ARG A 25 26.93 -4.00 -4.91
C ARG A 25 26.07 -4.96 -4.10
N PRO A 26 25.85 -4.70 -2.80
CA PRO A 26 25.02 -5.56 -1.98
C PRO A 26 23.70 -5.78 -2.72
N LYS A 27 23.25 -7.02 -2.81
CA LYS A 27 21.94 -7.31 -3.40
C LYS A 27 20.91 -6.44 -2.67
N PRO A 28 20.05 -5.71 -3.40
CA PRO A 28 19.03 -4.87 -2.78
C PRO A 28 18.15 -5.71 -1.86
N THR A 29 17.84 -5.17 -0.68
CA THR A 29 16.98 -5.82 0.31
C THR A 29 15.54 -5.80 -0.16
N ASN A 30 14.86 -6.95 -0.18
CA ASN A 30 13.43 -6.99 -0.46
C ASN A 30 12.64 -6.21 0.60
N ILE A 31 11.75 -5.33 0.15
CA ILE A 31 10.91 -4.50 1.02
C ILE A 31 9.50 -5.06 1.00
N VAL A 32 9.00 -5.46 2.17
CA VAL A 32 7.61 -5.90 2.35
C VAL A 32 6.94 -5.01 3.37
N TYR A 33 5.96 -4.22 2.92
CA TYR A 33 5.18 -3.34 3.80
C TYR A 33 3.78 -3.92 4.01
N ILE A 34 3.47 -4.28 5.26
CA ILE A 34 2.15 -4.83 5.63
C ILE A 34 1.33 -3.70 6.28
N LEU A 35 0.28 -3.26 5.59
CA LEU A 35 -0.66 -2.25 6.09
C LEU A 35 -1.97 -2.90 6.50
N ALA A 36 -2.23 -2.98 7.80
CA ALA A 36 -3.54 -3.37 8.31
C ALA A 36 -4.54 -2.20 8.19
N ASP A 37 -5.79 -2.51 7.87
CA ASP A 37 -6.89 -1.54 7.79
C ASP A 37 -7.65 -1.55 9.12
N ASP A 38 -7.81 -0.39 9.74
CA ASP A 38 -8.51 -0.18 11.02
C ASP A 38 -8.02 -0.98 12.24
N LEU A 39 -6.77 -1.47 12.23
CA LEU A 39 -6.14 -2.12 13.39
C LEU A 39 -5.74 -1.10 14.47
N GLY A 40 -6.31 -1.23 15.66
CA GLY A 40 -6.05 -0.39 16.82
C GLY A 40 -4.76 -0.72 17.56
N TYR A 41 -4.22 0.28 18.28
CA TYR A 41 -2.94 0.18 19.01
C TYR A 41 -2.87 -0.98 20.03
N ARG A 42 -3.99 -1.34 20.67
CA ARG A 42 -4.06 -2.42 21.67
C ARG A 42 -4.73 -3.68 21.16
N GLU A 43 -4.70 -3.95 19.86
CA GLU A 43 -5.39 -5.12 19.28
C GLU A 43 -4.47 -6.31 19.03
N LEU A 44 -3.16 -6.14 19.19
CA LEU A 44 -2.17 -7.22 19.11
C LEU A 44 -1.73 -7.70 20.49
N GLY A 45 -1.41 -8.99 20.63
CA GLY A 45 -0.90 -9.58 21.87
C GLY A 45 0.38 -8.89 22.36
N SER A 46 1.28 -8.58 21.43
CA SER A 46 2.51 -7.79 21.62
C SER A 46 2.28 -6.34 22.08
N TYR A 47 1.02 -5.89 22.09
CA TYR A 47 0.59 -4.60 22.65
C TYR A 47 -0.37 -4.75 23.84
N GLY A 48 -0.53 -5.97 24.37
CA GLY A 48 -1.09 -6.25 25.69
C GLY A 48 -2.51 -6.80 25.74
N GLN A 49 -3.20 -7.00 24.61
CA GLN A 49 -4.51 -7.67 24.64
C GLN A 49 -4.38 -9.19 24.77
N GLN A 50 -5.45 -9.84 25.25
CA GLN A 50 -5.45 -11.27 25.61
C GLN A 50 -6.59 -12.08 24.97
N LYS A 51 -7.45 -11.45 24.16
CA LYS A 51 -8.66 -12.06 23.61
C LYS A 51 -8.43 -12.68 22.23
N ILE A 52 -7.77 -11.94 21.34
CA ILE A 52 -7.52 -12.32 19.95
C ILE A 52 -6.14 -12.97 19.87
N ARG A 53 -6.00 -14.04 19.08
CA ARG A 53 -4.71 -14.72 18.89
C ARG A 53 -3.97 -14.12 17.70
N THR A 54 -2.82 -13.49 17.95
CA THR A 54 -1.98 -12.84 16.92
C THR A 54 -0.56 -13.41 16.82
N PRO A 55 -0.35 -14.75 16.88
CA PRO A 55 0.95 -15.35 17.16
C PRO A 55 2.04 -15.01 16.14
N ARG A 56 1.69 -14.81 14.87
CA ARG A 56 2.65 -14.44 13.81
C ARG A 56 3.16 -13.00 13.96
N LEU A 57 2.27 -12.07 14.30
CA LEU A 57 2.62 -10.66 14.52
C LEU A 57 3.37 -10.49 15.85
N ASP A 58 2.98 -11.26 16.87
CA ASP A 58 3.67 -11.25 18.16
C ASP A 58 5.09 -11.79 18.05
N ARG A 59 5.29 -12.84 17.23
CA ARG A 59 6.63 -13.33 16.89
C ARG A 59 7.44 -12.29 16.12
N LEU A 60 6.86 -11.64 15.10
CA LEU A 60 7.53 -10.57 14.35
C LEU A 60 8.00 -9.43 15.26
N ALA A 61 7.18 -9.06 16.24
CA ALA A 61 7.53 -8.03 17.22
C ALA A 61 8.62 -8.47 18.21
N ALA A 62 8.71 -9.76 18.54
CA ALA A 62 9.73 -10.33 19.43
C ALA A 62 11.09 -10.54 18.73
N GLU A 63 11.07 -10.87 17.44
CA GLU A 63 12.26 -11.11 16.62
C GLU A 63 12.80 -9.82 15.96
N GLY A 64 12.04 -8.73 16.02
CA GLY A 64 12.34 -7.47 15.35
C GLY A 64 12.23 -6.24 16.23
N MET A 65 11.91 -5.11 15.59
CA MET A 65 11.70 -3.84 16.26
C MET A 65 10.20 -3.58 16.46
N ARG A 66 9.83 -3.09 17.64
CA ARG A 66 8.46 -2.72 17.99
C ARG A 66 8.38 -1.25 18.39
N PHE A 67 7.45 -0.51 17.80
CA PHE A 67 7.26 0.91 18.06
C PHE A 67 6.10 1.14 19.05
N MET A 68 6.35 1.91 20.10
CA MET A 68 5.31 2.33 21.05
C MET A 68 4.62 3.65 20.65
N GLN A 69 5.20 4.35 19.67
CA GLN A 69 4.78 5.67 19.22
C GLN A 69 4.88 5.75 17.69
N HIS A 70 4.08 4.94 17.00
CA HIS A 70 3.94 4.97 15.54
C HIS A 70 2.57 5.55 15.18
N TYR A 71 2.57 6.65 14.42
CA TYR A 71 1.36 7.40 14.12
C TYR A 71 1.03 7.32 12.63
N SER A 72 -0.24 7.08 12.32
CA SER A 72 -0.78 7.23 10.98
C SER A 72 -0.69 8.69 10.53
N GLY A 73 -0.45 8.91 9.22
CA GLY A 73 -0.41 10.25 8.64
C GLY A 73 -1.75 11.00 8.67
N ALA A 74 -2.87 10.29 8.81
CA ALA A 74 -4.22 10.84 8.88
C ALA A 74 -5.17 9.87 9.63
N PRO A 75 -6.32 10.35 10.16
CA PRO A 75 -7.27 9.49 10.87
C PRO A 75 -8.20 8.66 9.96
N VAL A 76 -8.06 8.78 8.63
CA VAL A 76 -8.93 8.09 7.66
C VAL A 76 -8.14 7.44 6.52
N CYS A 77 -8.68 6.36 5.97
CA CYS A 77 -8.05 5.45 5.02
C CYS A 77 -7.32 6.14 3.85
N ALA A 78 -8.05 6.87 2.98
CA ALA A 78 -7.47 7.40 1.74
C ALA A 78 -6.40 8.45 2.02
N SER A 79 -6.62 9.30 3.03
CA SER A 79 -5.64 10.31 3.41
C SER A 79 -4.39 9.68 4.04
N SER A 80 -4.55 8.67 4.91
CA SER A 80 -3.41 7.95 5.52
C SER A 80 -2.56 7.26 4.45
N ARG A 81 -3.21 6.60 3.49
CA ARG A 81 -2.54 5.96 2.34
C ARG A 81 -1.84 6.97 1.44
N CYS A 82 -2.43 8.15 1.23
CA CYS A 82 -1.80 9.23 0.47
C CYS A 82 -0.52 9.71 1.16
N VAL A 83 -0.56 9.92 2.49
CA VAL A 83 0.63 10.31 3.27
C VAL A 83 1.69 9.22 3.17
N LEU A 84 1.31 7.94 3.32
CA LEU A 84 2.24 6.81 3.17
C LEU A 84 2.89 6.77 1.78
N MET A 85 2.10 6.90 0.72
CA MET A 85 2.62 6.82 -0.65
C MET A 85 3.50 8.02 -1.02
N THR A 86 3.19 9.22 -0.53
CA THR A 86 3.86 10.46 -0.98
C THR A 86 4.90 11.01 0.00
N GLY A 87 4.89 10.55 1.26
CA GLY A 87 5.69 11.15 2.34
C GLY A 87 5.25 12.56 2.76
N LEU A 88 4.16 13.10 2.18
CA LEU A 88 3.66 14.43 2.48
C LEU A 88 2.65 14.38 3.62
N HIS A 89 2.80 15.26 4.61
CA HIS A 89 1.75 15.44 5.63
C HIS A 89 0.46 16.03 5.02
N CYS A 90 -0.65 15.90 5.74
CA CYS A 90 -1.99 16.26 5.25
C CYS A 90 -2.12 17.69 4.68
N GLY A 91 -1.32 18.65 5.19
CA GLY A 91 -1.29 20.04 4.73
C GLY A 91 -0.75 20.24 3.31
N HIS A 92 0.08 19.31 2.82
CA HIS A 92 0.63 19.34 1.45
C HIS A 92 0.11 18.20 0.57
N SER A 93 -0.46 17.14 1.15
CA SER A 93 -1.12 16.09 0.39
C SER A 93 -2.41 16.59 -0.29
N LEU A 94 -2.78 16.01 -1.43
CA LEU A 94 -4.02 16.35 -2.14
C LEU A 94 -5.22 15.54 -1.67
N VAL A 95 -5.03 14.25 -1.33
CA VAL A 95 -6.09 13.39 -0.78
C VAL A 95 -6.16 13.59 0.74
N ARG A 96 -7.13 14.36 1.20
CA ARG A 96 -7.28 14.77 2.62
C ARG A 96 -8.47 14.14 3.34
N ASN A 97 -9.27 13.34 2.63
CA ASN A 97 -10.42 12.64 3.19
C ASN A 97 -10.76 11.41 2.32
N ASN A 98 -11.71 10.59 2.77
CA ASN A 98 -12.27 9.46 2.04
C ASN A 98 -13.28 9.91 0.97
N TRP A 99 -12.86 10.80 0.08
CA TRP A 99 -13.74 11.27 -1.00
C TRP A 99 -13.94 10.14 -2.01
N GLU A 100 -15.16 9.65 -2.15
CA GLU A 100 -15.55 8.61 -3.09
C GLU A 100 -15.80 9.19 -4.50
N ASN A 101 -15.36 8.50 -5.55
CA ASN A 101 -15.66 8.91 -6.92
C ASN A 101 -17.13 8.68 -7.32
N GLY A 102 -17.90 7.94 -6.51
CA GLY A 102 -19.29 7.59 -6.77
C GLY A 102 -20.07 7.26 -5.49
N GLY A 103 -21.35 6.92 -5.63
CA GLY A 103 -22.24 6.57 -4.49
C GLY A 103 -22.07 5.13 -3.98
N TRP A 104 -22.90 4.67 -3.05
CA TRP A 104 -22.79 3.33 -2.43
C TRP A 104 -23.59 2.21 -3.14
N GLY A 105 -24.00 2.43 -4.38
CA GLY A 105 -24.72 1.44 -5.20
C GLY A 105 -23.78 0.50 -5.96
N GLU A 106 -24.34 -0.61 -6.47
CA GLU A 106 -23.60 -1.63 -7.24
C GLU A 106 -22.93 -1.07 -8.49
N ASN A 107 -23.66 -0.28 -9.28
CA ASN A 107 -23.21 0.25 -10.57
C ASN A 107 -22.60 1.66 -10.48
N GLN A 108 -22.07 2.02 -9.31
CA GLN A 108 -21.43 3.32 -9.09
C GLN A 108 -19.93 3.27 -9.41
N PRO A 109 -19.34 4.37 -9.91
CA PRO A 109 -17.89 4.45 -10.12
C PRO A 109 -17.10 4.00 -8.89
N GLU A 110 -16.04 3.23 -9.09
CA GLU A 110 -15.19 2.72 -8.00
C GLU A 110 -14.01 3.66 -7.73
N GLY A 111 -13.48 3.56 -6.52
CA GLY A 111 -12.27 4.27 -6.09
C GLY A 111 -12.54 5.54 -5.30
N GLN A 112 -11.46 6.09 -4.77
CA GLN A 112 -11.43 7.41 -4.12
C GLN A 112 -10.80 8.44 -5.05
N TYR A 113 -10.85 9.71 -4.63
CA TYR A 113 -10.21 10.82 -5.33
C TYR A 113 -8.77 10.43 -5.74
N PRO A 114 -8.44 10.50 -7.04
CA PRO A 114 -7.22 9.91 -7.55
C PRO A 114 -5.99 10.72 -7.19
N LEU A 115 -4.88 10.03 -6.96
CA LEU A 115 -3.57 10.68 -7.05
C LEU A 115 -3.37 11.26 -8.46
N PRO A 116 -2.87 12.50 -8.59
CA PRO A 116 -2.56 13.06 -9.89
C PRO A 116 -1.51 12.26 -10.65
N ALA A 117 -1.54 12.36 -11.97
CA ALA A 117 -0.46 11.87 -12.82
C ALA A 117 0.86 12.55 -12.43
N GLY A 118 1.96 11.79 -12.47
CA GLY A 118 3.29 12.29 -12.14
C GLY A 118 3.53 12.52 -10.64
N THR A 119 2.60 12.15 -9.76
CA THR A 119 2.85 12.15 -8.31
C THR A 119 4.05 11.26 -8.00
N LEU A 120 5.07 11.79 -7.33
CA LEU A 120 6.19 10.98 -6.86
C LEU A 120 5.74 10.14 -5.66
N THR A 121 5.56 8.84 -5.90
CA THR A 121 5.19 7.87 -4.87
C THR A 121 6.41 7.05 -4.45
N MET A 122 6.36 6.46 -3.25
CA MET A 122 7.38 5.52 -2.80
C MET A 122 7.56 4.36 -3.79
N ALA A 123 6.48 3.92 -4.45
CA ALA A 123 6.51 2.85 -5.42
C ALA A 123 7.28 3.26 -6.69
N ARG A 124 7.04 4.46 -7.23
CA ARG A 124 7.85 5.02 -8.34
C ARG A 124 9.32 5.16 -7.95
N MET A 125 9.60 5.67 -6.75
CA MET A 125 10.99 5.80 -6.26
C MET A 125 11.70 4.44 -6.18
N LEU A 126 10.99 3.38 -5.75
CA LEU A 126 11.53 2.03 -5.72
C LEU A 126 11.70 1.45 -7.13
N GLN A 127 10.73 1.67 -8.02
CA GLN A 127 10.79 1.27 -9.42
C GLN A 127 12.00 1.91 -10.14
N ASP A 128 12.21 3.22 -9.97
CA ASP A 128 13.37 3.96 -10.49
C ASP A 128 14.69 3.41 -9.91
N GLY A 129 14.65 2.87 -8.69
CA GLY A 129 15.76 2.17 -8.02
C GLY A 129 15.99 0.72 -8.50
N GLY A 130 15.22 0.24 -9.48
CA GLY A 130 15.35 -1.10 -10.05
C GLY A 130 14.61 -2.21 -9.30
N TYR A 131 13.69 -1.87 -8.39
CA TYR A 131 12.84 -2.85 -7.71
C TYR A 131 11.67 -3.25 -8.59
N ALA A 132 11.31 -4.54 -8.56
CA ALA A 132 9.97 -4.96 -8.95
C ALA A 132 8.98 -4.57 -7.83
N THR A 133 7.85 -3.99 -8.22
CA THR A 133 6.89 -3.39 -7.30
C THR A 133 5.52 -4.06 -7.40
N GLY A 134 4.87 -4.27 -6.25
CA GLY A 134 3.57 -4.91 -6.18
C GLY A 134 2.67 -4.36 -5.09
N VAL A 135 1.37 -4.29 -5.33
CA VAL A 135 0.35 -3.94 -4.33
C VAL A 135 -0.82 -4.90 -4.34
N PHE A 136 -1.18 -5.38 -3.16
CA PHE A 136 -2.19 -6.42 -2.97
C PHE A 136 -3.13 -6.02 -1.84
N GLY A 137 -4.44 -6.28 -1.98
CA GLY A 137 -5.44 -5.89 -0.99
C GLY A 137 -6.15 -4.58 -1.32
N LYS A 138 -6.22 -3.63 -0.38
CA LYS A 138 -6.96 -2.37 -0.57
C LYS A 138 -6.07 -1.26 -1.13
N TRP A 139 -6.57 -0.51 -2.11
CA TRP A 139 -5.85 0.62 -2.70
C TRP A 139 -6.32 1.99 -2.18
N GLY A 140 -7.46 2.48 -2.65
CA GLY A 140 -8.10 3.69 -2.12
C GLY A 140 -7.45 5.04 -2.47
N LEU A 141 -6.70 5.09 -3.58
CA LEU A 141 -6.05 6.30 -4.10
C LEU A 141 -6.35 6.57 -5.58
N GLY A 142 -7.46 6.03 -6.06
CA GLY A 142 -7.90 6.10 -7.44
C GLY A 142 -8.95 5.04 -7.72
N GLY A 143 -9.50 5.07 -8.93
CA GLY A 143 -10.39 4.06 -9.46
C GLY A 143 -9.81 3.44 -10.72
N PRO A 144 -10.50 2.45 -11.31
CA PRO A 144 -10.11 1.86 -12.58
C PRO A 144 -9.92 2.92 -13.67
N GLY A 145 -8.81 2.86 -14.39
CA GLY A 145 -8.51 3.77 -15.51
C GLY A 145 -8.23 5.22 -15.12
N THR A 146 -8.17 5.57 -13.83
CA THR A 146 -7.80 6.92 -13.40
C THR A 146 -6.29 7.07 -13.27
N THR A 147 -5.81 8.32 -13.18
CA THR A 147 -4.40 8.62 -12.92
C THR A 147 -3.93 8.02 -11.60
N GLY A 148 -4.83 7.76 -10.66
CA GLY A 148 -4.54 7.20 -9.36
C GLY A 148 -4.51 5.68 -9.31
N ALA A 149 -4.81 4.97 -10.41
CA ALA A 149 -4.73 3.51 -10.44
C ALA A 149 -3.29 3.02 -10.14
N PRO A 150 -3.09 1.85 -9.49
CA PRO A 150 -1.76 1.39 -9.07
C PRO A 150 -0.71 1.36 -10.17
N GLU A 151 -1.10 0.88 -11.36
CA GLU A 151 -0.24 0.78 -12.55
C GLU A 151 0.25 2.16 -13.02
N ASN A 152 -0.52 3.21 -12.71
CA ASN A 152 -0.17 4.60 -13.00
C ASN A 152 0.58 5.27 -11.83
N GLN A 153 0.86 4.54 -10.75
CA GLN A 153 1.48 5.06 -9.53
C GLN A 153 2.73 4.28 -9.11
N GLY A 154 3.33 3.55 -10.05
CA GLY A 154 4.63 2.90 -9.88
C GLY A 154 4.54 1.48 -9.34
N PHE A 155 3.42 0.78 -9.52
CA PHE A 155 3.28 -0.65 -9.21
C PHE A 155 3.24 -1.48 -10.50
N ASP A 156 4.19 -2.40 -10.66
CA ASP A 156 4.27 -3.31 -11.82
C ASP A 156 3.19 -4.40 -11.78
N THR A 157 2.79 -4.82 -10.59
CA THR A 157 1.75 -5.84 -10.38
C THR A 157 0.74 -5.38 -9.34
N SER A 158 -0.54 -5.61 -9.59
CA SER A 158 -1.60 -5.34 -8.63
C SER A 158 -2.66 -6.43 -8.64
N CYS A 159 -3.21 -6.73 -7.46
CA CYS A 159 -4.47 -7.46 -7.30
C CYS A 159 -5.20 -6.82 -6.11
N ILE A 160 -6.21 -6.00 -6.39
CA ILE A 160 -6.74 -5.08 -5.38
C ILE A 160 -8.27 -4.95 -5.38
N VAL A 161 -8.79 -4.49 -4.25
CA VAL A 161 -10.05 -3.75 -4.15
C VAL A 161 -9.76 -2.25 -4.21
N ASN A 162 -10.40 -1.55 -5.15
CA ASN A 162 -10.10 -0.14 -5.41
C ASN A 162 -10.62 0.82 -4.32
N CYS A 163 -11.72 0.47 -3.64
CA CYS A 163 -12.42 1.40 -2.76
C CYS A 163 -12.79 0.80 -1.41
N GLN A 164 -12.94 1.68 -0.43
CA GLN A 164 -13.35 1.36 0.93
C GLN A 164 -14.73 0.69 0.94
N ARG A 165 -15.65 1.17 0.10
CA ARG A 165 -16.99 0.58 -0.07
C ARG A 165 -16.97 -0.92 -0.35
N LYS A 166 -16.04 -1.38 -1.18
CA LYS A 166 -15.88 -2.80 -1.53
C LYS A 166 -14.97 -3.56 -0.57
N ALA A 167 -14.06 -2.85 0.09
CA ALA A 167 -13.17 -3.44 1.08
C ALA A 167 -13.86 -3.80 2.41
N HIS A 168 -15.10 -3.36 2.63
CA HIS A 168 -15.91 -3.73 3.81
C HIS A 168 -16.50 -5.15 3.75
N ASN A 169 -15.99 -5.99 2.84
CA ASN A 169 -16.44 -7.36 2.66
C ASN A 169 -15.23 -8.24 2.29
N PHE A 170 -15.15 -9.43 2.88
CA PHE A 170 -14.15 -10.42 2.50
C PHE A 170 -14.51 -11.18 1.22
N TYR A 171 -15.77 -11.09 0.78
CA TYR A 171 -16.32 -11.76 -0.41
C TYR A 171 -16.82 -10.77 -1.46
N PRO A 172 -15.98 -9.84 -1.97
CA PRO A 172 -16.39 -8.95 -3.06
C PRO A 172 -16.70 -9.76 -4.32
N ASN A 173 -17.58 -9.24 -5.18
CA ASN A 173 -17.91 -9.88 -6.47
C ASN A 173 -16.78 -9.80 -7.50
N HIS A 174 -15.80 -8.91 -7.32
CA HIS A 174 -14.62 -8.82 -8.18
C HIS A 174 -13.45 -8.12 -7.50
N LEU A 175 -12.26 -8.39 -8.04
CA LEU A 175 -11.02 -7.67 -7.80
C LEU A 175 -10.57 -6.96 -9.08
N TRP A 176 -9.53 -6.15 -8.98
CA TRP A 176 -8.83 -5.55 -10.11
C TRP A 176 -7.40 -6.08 -10.14
N LYS A 177 -7.07 -6.83 -11.18
CA LYS A 177 -5.74 -7.43 -11.38
C LYS A 177 -5.06 -6.74 -12.54
N ASN A 178 -3.99 -6.00 -12.28
CA ASN A 178 -3.25 -5.24 -13.30
C ASN A 178 -4.15 -4.33 -14.16
N GLY A 179 -5.16 -3.70 -13.56
CA GLY A 179 -6.14 -2.86 -14.25
C GLY A 179 -7.34 -3.61 -14.84
N ASP A 180 -7.27 -4.93 -14.97
CA ASP A 180 -8.36 -5.75 -15.49
C ASP A 180 -9.31 -6.22 -14.38
N LYS A 181 -10.60 -6.23 -14.69
CA LYS A 181 -11.63 -6.70 -13.76
C LYS A 181 -11.62 -8.23 -13.67
N MET A 182 -11.30 -8.75 -12.49
CA MET A 182 -11.32 -10.18 -12.18
C MET A 182 -12.58 -10.51 -11.37
N VAL A 183 -13.60 -11.09 -12.02
CA VAL A 183 -14.81 -11.54 -11.34
C VAL A 183 -14.50 -12.74 -10.43
N LEU A 184 -15.04 -12.73 -9.21
CA LEU A 184 -14.94 -13.84 -8.27
C LEU A 184 -16.23 -14.67 -8.31
N PRO A 185 -16.21 -15.90 -8.86
CA PRO A 185 -17.39 -16.75 -8.94
C PRO A 185 -18.02 -16.99 -7.57
N GLY A 186 -19.36 -17.07 -7.53
CA GLY A 186 -20.11 -17.33 -6.32
C GLY A 186 -20.26 -16.15 -5.35
N ASN A 187 -19.61 -15.02 -5.61
CA ASN A 187 -19.75 -13.81 -4.79
C ASN A 187 -20.71 -12.80 -5.43
N GLY A 188 -21.68 -12.32 -4.64
CA GLY A 188 -22.64 -11.29 -5.05
C GLY A 188 -22.22 -9.87 -4.65
N TRP A 189 -22.95 -8.87 -5.17
CA TRP A 189 -22.82 -7.51 -4.65
C TRP A 189 -23.31 -7.43 -3.19
N PHE A 190 -22.60 -6.66 -2.36
CA PHE A 190 -22.88 -6.50 -0.94
C PHE A 190 -23.00 -5.03 -0.56
N LYS A 191 -24.04 -4.68 0.20
CA LYS A 191 -24.25 -3.34 0.73
C LYS A 191 -23.65 -3.23 2.14
N ALA A 192 -22.48 -2.60 2.26
CA ALA A 192 -21.74 -2.47 3.51
C ALA A 192 -22.53 -1.87 4.68
N HIS A 193 -23.49 -0.98 4.42
CA HIS A 193 -24.29 -0.30 5.45
C HIS A 193 -25.75 -0.78 5.46
N GLN A 194 -25.99 -2.05 5.14
CA GLN A 194 -27.31 -2.64 5.34
C GLN A 194 -27.66 -2.64 6.83
N LYS A 195 -28.90 -2.26 7.15
CA LYS A 195 -29.43 -2.39 8.51
C LYS A 195 -30.04 -3.77 8.69
N ILE A 196 -30.00 -4.24 9.92
CA ILE A 196 -30.72 -5.44 10.35
C ILE A 196 -32.00 -4.92 11.00
N ASP A 197 -33.09 -4.97 10.26
CA ASP A 197 -34.37 -4.38 10.68
C ASP A 197 -35.03 -5.20 11.79
N GLU A 198 -34.84 -6.52 11.78
CA GLU A 198 -35.30 -7.46 12.80
C GLU A 198 -34.17 -8.44 13.17
N PRO A 199 -34.04 -8.86 14.45
CA PRO A 199 -33.01 -9.81 14.86
C PRO A 199 -33.18 -11.16 14.15
N LEU A 200 -32.07 -11.75 13.69
CA LEU A 200 -32.05 -13.13 13.21
C LEU A 200 -32.14 -14.11 14.39
N ALA A 201 -32.65 -15.32 14.13
CA ALA A 201 -32.99 -16.27 15.17
C ALA A 201 -31.74 -16.91 15.80
N THR A 202 -30.64 -17.02 15.04
CA THR A 202 -29.39 -17.64 15.49
C THR A 202 -28.17 -16.84 15.07
N GLU A 203 -27.06 -17.01 15.79
CA GLU A 203 -25.76 -16.40 15.44
C GLU A 203 -25.26 -16.88 14.07
N GLU A 204 -25.52 -18.15 13.74
CA GLU A 204 -25.14 -18.74 12.45
C GLU A 204 -25.81 -18.01 11.27
N GLU A 205 -27.09 -17.66 11.40
CA GLU A 205 -27.79 -16.87 10.38
C GLU A 205 -27.15 -15.49 10.16
N TYR A 206 -26.61 -14.87 11.22
CA TYR A 206 -25.84 -13.63 11.06
C TYR A 206 -24.59 -13.89 10.24
N TYR A 207 -23.81 -14.93 10.54
CA TYR A 207 -22.59 -15.22 9.78
C TYR A 207 -22.89 -15.55 8.32
N GLN A 208 -23.85 -16.44 8.05
CA GLN A 208 -24.21 -16.86 6.70
C GLN A 208 -24.60 -15.70 5.80
N ARG A 209 -25.18 -14.63 6.35
CA ARG A 209 -25.50 -13.40 5.60
C ARG A 209 -24.28 -12.68 5.02
N TYR A 210 -23.10 -12.86 5.62
CA TYR A 210 -21.85 -12.20 5.24
C TYR A 210 -20.83 -13.14 4.60
N LEU A 211 -21.18 -14.40 4.38
CA LEU A 211 -20.34 -15.36 3.68
C LEU A 211 -20.56 -15.30 2.17
N GLY A 212 -19.52 -15.71 1.43
CA GLY A 212 -19.56 -15.97 0.00
C GLY A 212 -18.71 -17.20 -0.32
N GLU A 213 -18.65 -17.59 -1.59
CA GLU A 213 -17.90 -18.78 -2.00
C GLU A 213 -16.39 -18.52 -2.07
N THR A 214 -15.99 -17.35 -2.56
CA THR A 214 -14.58 -17.03 -2.81
C THR A 214 -14.05 -16.03 -1.78
N TYR A 215 -13.22 -16.48 -0.85
CA TYR A 215 -12.56 -15.63 0.15
C TYR A 215 -11.44 -14.82 -0.50
N SER A 216 -11.62 -13.50 -0.65
CA SER A 216 -10.69 -12.67 -1.42
C SER A 216 -9.23 -12.66 -0.91
N PRO A 217 -8.94 -12.78 0.40
CA PRO A 217 -7.56 -12.90 0.86
C PRO A 217 -6.78 -14.09 0.31
N ASP A 218 -7.45 -15.18 -0.09
CA ASP A 218 -6.81 -16.35 -0.71
C ASP A 218 -6.46 -16.14 -2.19
N VAL A 219 -6.90 -15.02 -2.79
CA VAL A 219 -6.82 -14.75 -4.24
C VAL A 219 -5.97 -13.52 -4.56
N PHE A 220 -5.55 -12.76 -3.54
CA PHE A 220 -4.71 -11.57 -3.76
C PHE A 220 -3.32 -11.91 -4.33
N LEU A 221 -2.75 -13.07 -3.99
CA LEU A 221 -1.38 -13.47 -4.35
C LEU A 221 -1.36 -14.56 -5.43
#